data_AF-A0AAQ0Q6Z0-F1
#
_entry.id   AF-A0AAQ0Q6Z0-F1
#
_cell.length_a   1.000
_cell.length_b   1.000
_cell.length_c   1.000
_cell.angle_alpha   90.00
_cell.angle_beta   90.00
_cell.angle_gamma   90.00
#
_symmetry.space_group_name_H-M   'P 1'
#
loop_
_entity.id
_entity.type
_entity.pdbx_description
1 polymer ?
#
loop_
_entity_poly.entity_id
_entity_poly.type
_entity_poly.pdbx_seq_one_letter_code
_entity_poly.pdbx_strand_id
1 'polypeptide(L)'
;MATDNKKPKTESNKKSPCATAEQIEAYRSQFLEPGEVGDRKGIFVPRELVDRLKMSVPLLGIEGLTIGVFVTRILLKHLSGNADILNTLMEKGKKKARL
;
A
#
# COMPACT_ATOMS: atom_id res chain seq x y z
N MET A 1 -44.91 18.62 -33.65
CA MET A 1 -45.18 18.32 -32.23
C MET A 1 -44.37 17.09 -31.83
N ALA A 2 -43.63 17.21 -30.72
CA ALA A 2 -42.92 16.19 -29.96
C ALA A 2 -41.72 15.45 -30.61
N THR A 3 -40.56 15.73 -30.02
CA THR A 3 -39.21 15.20 -30.21
C THR A 3 -39.04 13.79 -29.63
N ASP A 4 -38.32 12.89 -30.32
CA ASP A 4 -37.67 11.74 -29.66
C ASP A 4 -36.15 11.91 -29.76
N ASN A 5 -35.55 12.35 -28.65
CA ASN A 5 -34.14 12.60 -28.50
C ASN A 5 -33.60 11.57 -27.50
N LYS A 6 -33.29 10.36 -27.98
CA LYS A 6 -32.75 9.28 -27.14
C LYS A 6 -31.26 9.49 -26.89
N LYS A 7 -30.96 10.34 -25.91
CA LYS A 7 -29.64 10.51 -25.29
C LYS A 7 -29.15 9.16 -24.73
N PRO A 8 -27.94 8.69 -25.08
CA PRO A 8 -27.36 7.52 -24.44
C PRO A 8 -27.07 7.86 -22.96
N LYS A 9 -27.50 6.94 -22.09
CA LYS A 9 -27.41 7.04 -20.63
C LYS A 9 -25.94 7.04 -20.20
N THR A 10 -25.58 8.07 -19.44
CA THR A 10 -24.38 8.15 -18.62
C THR A 10 -24.43 7.05 -17.56
N GLU A 11 -23.57 6.04 -17.64
CA GLU A 11 -23.26 5.15 -16.52
C GLU A 11 -21.99 5.65 -15.83
N SER A 12 -22.19 6.64 -14.97
CA SER A 12 -21.28 6.99 -13.90
C SER A 12 -21.33 5.91 -12.81
N ASN A 13 -20.42 4.95 -12.85
CA ASN A 13 -20.13 4.08 -11.70
C ASN A 13 -18.74 4.42 -11.11
N LYS A 14 -18.62 5.62 -10.54
CA LYS A 14 -17.59 5.89 -9.53
C LYS A 14 -18.16 5.45 -8.18
N LYS A 15 -18.14 4.15 -7.90
CA LYS A 15 -18.26 3.65 -6.52
C LYS A 15 -17.09 4.22 -5.74
N SER A 16 -17.36 5.24 -4.93
CA SER A 16 -16.49 5.66 -3.85
C SER A 16 -16.09 4.40 -3.07
N PRO A 17 -14.80 4.09 -2.88
CA PRO A 17 -14.41 2.99 -2.02
C PRO A 17 -14.79 3.35 -0.59
N CYS A 18 -15.93 2.85 -0.11
CA CYS A 18 -16.36 3.00 1.27
C CYS A 18 -15.79 1.81 2.05
N ALA A 19 -14.56 1.95 2.54
CA ALA A 19 -14.03 1.03 3.53
C ALA A 19 -14.87 1.14 4.82
N THR A 20 -15.14 0.01 5.46
CA THR A 20 -15.83 0.00 6.77
C THR A 20 -14.96 0.64 7.85
N ALA A 21 -15.58 1.13 8.93
CA ALA A 21 -14.84 1.72 10.05
C ALA A 21 -13.81 0.75 10.64
N GLU A 22 -14.18 -0.52 10.78
CA GLU A 22 -13.30 -1.61 11.25
C GLU A 22 -12.09 -1.79 10.34
N GLN A 23 -12.28 -1.75 9.01
CA GLN A 23 -11.18 -1.85 8.05
C GLN A 23 -10.24 -0.65 8.12
N ILE A 24 -10.79 0.56 8.33
CA ILE A 24 -9.99 1.79 8.48
C ILE A 24 -9.16 1.72 9.76
N GLU A 25 -9.75 1.28 10.87
CA GLU A 25 -9.08 1.16 12.15
C GLU A 25 -7.98 0.08 12.11
N ALA A 26 -8.29 -1.10 11.56
CA ALA A 26 -7.31 -2.15 11.35
C ALA A 26 -6.13 -1.68 10.47
N TYR A 27 -6.41 -0.93 9.41
CA TYR A 27 -5.38 -0.34 8.55
C TYR A 27 -4.52 0.68 9.30
N ARG A 28 -5.15 1.56 10.09
CA ARG A 28 -4.46 2.56 10.89
C ARG A 28 -3.50 1.92 11.87
N SER A 29 -3.95 0.94 12.65
CA SER A 29 -3.12 0.23 13.62
C SER A 29 -1.97 -0.52 12.94
N GLN A 30 -2.20 -1.13 11.77
CA GLN A 30 -1.15 -1.91 11.12
C GLN A 30 -0.08 -1.04 10.42
N PHE A 31 -0.48 0.04 9.75
CA PHE A 31 0.40 0.73 8.80
C PHE A 31 0.66 2.19 9.14
N LEU A 32 -0.22 2.85 9.91
CA LEU A 32 -0.19 4.30 10.07
C LEU A 32 0.28 4.77 11.45
N GLU A 33 0.71 3.85 12.30
CA GLU A 33 1.31 4.21 13.57
C GLU A 33 2.69 4.88 13.37
N PRO A 34 2.95 6.00 14.05
CA PRO A 34 4.26 6.64 14.09
C PRO A 34 5.33 5.67 14.60
N GLY A 35 6.59 5.99 14.36
CA GLY A 35 7.68 5.20 14.89
C GLY A 35 9.03 5.66 14.40
N GLU A 36 10.07 5.16 15.05
CA GLU A 36 11.43 5.35 14.59
C GLU A 36 11.84 4.17 13.71
N VAL A 37 12.36 4.49 12.53
CA VAL A 37 13.10 3.52 11.74
C VAL A 37 14.54 3.67 12.22
N GLY A 38 15.06 2.67 12.96
CA GLY A 38 16.40 2.67 13.56
C GLY A 38 17.52 2.68 12.52
N ASP A 39 18.49 1.76 12.60
CA ASP A 39 19.54 1.64 11.59
C ASP A 39 18.96 1.27 10.22
N ARG A 40 19.09 2.18 9.24
CA ARG A 40 18.46 2.04 7.92
C ARG A 40 19.50 1.79 6.85
N LYS A 41 19.21 0.84 5.96
CA LYS A 41 19.81 0.79 4.62
C LYS A 41 18.80 1.29 3.60
N GLY A 42 19.24 2.18 2.71
CA GLY A 42 18.42 2.69 1.63
C GLY A 42 18.14 1.60 0.59
N ILE A 43 16.88 1.47 0.20
CA ILE A 43 16.49 0.74 -1.02
C ILE A 43 16.20 1.73 -2.13
N PHE A 44 16.59 1.39 -3.36
CA PHE A 44 16.23 2.19 -4.52
C PHE A 44 14.84 1.78 -5.00
N VAL A 45 13.94 2.76 -5.04
CA VAL A 45 12.58 2.59 -5.57
C VAL A 45 12.36 3.56 -6.73
N PRO A 46 11.47 3.23 -7.68
CA PRO A 46 11.15 4.12 -8.79
C PRO A 46 10.70 5.49 -8.30
N ARG A 47 11.12 6.55 -9.01
CA ARG A 47 10.79 7.94 -8.65
C ARG A 47 9.28 8.17 -8.57
N GLU A 48 8.53 7.58 -9.50
CA GLU A 48 7.07 7.68 -9.52
C GLU A 48 6.42 7.16 -8.22
N LEU A 49 6.95 6.07 -7.66
CA LEU A 49 6.44 5.53 -6.40
C LEU A 49 6.71 6.50 -5.24
N VAL A 50 7.91 7.07 -5.20
CA VAL A 50 8.28 8.06 -4.17
C VAL A 50 7.40 9.30 -4.28
N ASP A 51 7.16 9.79 -5.50
CA ASP A 51 6.36 10.98 -5.74
C ASP A 51 4.89 10.75 -5.32
N ARG A 52 4.32 9.57 -5.61
CA ARG A 52 2.99 9.19 -5.10
C ARG A 52 2.96 9.15 -3.57
N LEU A 53 3.95 8.54 -2.92
CA LEU A 53 4.02 8.45 -1.46
C LEU A 53 4.20 9.82 -0.81
N LYS A 54 4.98 10.71 -1.41
CA LYS A 54 5.16 12.10 -0.97
C LYS A 54 3.86 12.91 -1.01
N MET A 55 2.95 12.60 -1.93
CA MET A 55 1.63 13.22 -1.95
C MET A 55 0.68 12.57 -0.94
N SER A 56 0.66 11.24 -0.84
CA SER A 56 -0.33 10.53 -0.03
C SER A 56 -0.05 10.53 1.46
N VAL A 57 1.19 10.30 1.90
CA VAL A 57 1.51 10.13 3.33
C VAL A 57 1.23 11.40 4.15
N PRO A 58 1.59 12.62 3.70
CA PRO A 58 1.25 13.83 4.44
C PRO A 58 -0.26 14.09 4.57
N LEU A 59 -1.06 13.69 3.58
CA LEU A 59 -2.53 13.85 3.61
C LEU A 59 -3.20 13.00 4.69
N LEU A 60 -2.50 12.02 5.25
CA LEU A 60 -3.01 11.23 6.37
C LEU A 60 -2.98 12.02 7.70
N GLY A 61 -2.20 13.11 7.78
CA GLY A 61 -2.21 14.03 8.92
C GLY A 61 -1.70 13.43 10.23
N ILE A 62 -0.84 12.40 10.17
CA ILE A 62 -0.33 11.70 11.35
C ILE A 62 1.07 12.20 11.67
N GLU A 63 1.22 12.78 12.85
CA GLU A 63 2.50 13.29 13.35
C GLU A 63 3.51 12.15 13.52
N GLY A 64 4.75 12.34 13.05
CA GLY A 64 5.80 11.33 13.13
C GLY A 64 5.67 10.17 12.11
N LEU A 65 4.63 10.13 11.28
CA LEU A 65 4.52 9.16 10.20
C LEU A 65 5.32 9.64 8.97
N THR A 66 6.51 9.09 8.79
CA THR A 66 7.32 9.34 7.58
C THR A 66 7.07 8.29 6.50
N ILE A 67 7.40 8.62 5.25
CA ILE A 67 7.38 7.64 4.14
C ILE A 67 8.20 6.39 4.50
N GLY A 68 9.36 6.59 5.14
CA GLY A 68 10.21 5.49 5.58
C GLY A 68 9.51 4.57 6.59
N VAL A 69 8.82 5.13 7.58
CA VAL A 69 8.06 4.36 8.58
C VAL A 69 6.92 3.60 7.91
N PHE A 70 6.14 4.28 7.07
CA PHE A 70 5.01 3.70 6.37
C PHE A 70 5.44 2.52 5.47
N VAL A 71 6.46 2.71 4.64
CA VAL A 71 7.00 1.66 3.75
C VAL A 71 7.59 0.51 4.55
N THR A 72 8.31 0.80 5.65
CA THR A 72 8.90 -0.24 6.50
C THR A 72 7.81 -1.14 7.10
N ARG A 73 6.71 -0.56 7.60
CA ARG A 73 5.58 -1.34 8.14
C ARG A 73 4.92 -2.21 7.07
N ILE A 74 4.73 -1.69 5.86
CA ILE A 74 4.21 -2.49 4.73
C ILE A 74 5.11 -3.69 4.45
N LEU A 75 6.43 -3.46 4.35
CA LEU A 75 7.39 -4.52 4.06
C LEU A 75 7.43 -5.56 5.18
N LEU A 76 7.50 -5.14 6.45
CA LEU A 76 7.48 -6.06 7.59
C LEU A 76 6.20 -6.88 7.65
N LYS A 77 5.04 -6.25 7.41
CA LYS A 77 3.75 -6.96 7.37
C LYS A 77 3.68 -7.94 6.21
N HIS A 78 4.19 -7.56 5.04
CA HIS A 78 4.25 -8.44 3.89
C HIS A 78 5.17 -9.64 4.14
N LEU A 79 6.36 -9.42 4.70
CA LEU A 79 7.32 -10.49 4.99
C LEU A 79 6.80 -11.44 6.08
N SER A 80 6.26 -10.91 7.18
CA SER A 80 5.70 -11.72 8.27
C SER A 80 4.43 -12.48 7.84
N GLY A 81 3.51 -11.81 7.15
CA GLY A 81 2.26 -12.42 6.69
C GLY A 81 2.43 -13.48 5.61
N ASN A 82 3.56 -13.45 4.88
CA ASN A 82 3.86 -14.41 3.82
C ASN A 82 5.10 -15.27 4.13
N ALA A 83 5.52 -15.33 5.40
CA ALA A 83 6.77 -15.98 5.79
C ALA A 83 6.84 -17.44 5.29
N ASP A 84 5.79 -18.23 5.45
CA ASP A 84 5.75 -19.64 5.02
C ASP A 84 5.88 -19.80 3.50
N ILE A 85 5.18 -18.94 2.75
CA ILE A 85 5.22 -18.91 1.28
C ILE A 85 6.63 -18.54 0.82
N LEU A 86 7.18 -17.45 1.38
CA LEU A 86 8.52 -16.98 1.07
C LEU A 86 9.56 -18.04 1.40
N ASN A 87 9.47 -18.67 2.58
CA ASN A 87 10.37 -19.75 2.98
C ASN A 87 10.31 -20.91 1.98
N THR A 88 9.11 -21.34 1.58
CA THR A 88 8.92 -22.41 0.59
C THR A 88 9.53 -22.06 -0.78
N LEU A 89 9.38 -20.82 -1.24
CA LEU A 89 9.95 -20.34 -2.50
C LEU A 89 11.48 -20.18 -2.42
N MET A 90 11.98 -19.67 -1.30
CA MET A 90 13.42 -19.47 -1.05
C MET A 90 14.16 -20.80 -0.92
N GLU A 91 13.56 -21.84 -0.35
CA GLU A 91 14.15 -23.19 -0.31
C GLU A 91 14.38 -23.76 -1.73
N LYS A 92 13.51 -23.42 -2.70
CA LYS A 92 13.74 -23.73 -4.13
C LYS A 92 14.89 -22.92 -4.71
N GLY A 93 15.08 -21.67 -4.27
CA GLY A 93 16.18 -20.79 -4.65
C GLY A 93 17.54 -21.22 -4.08
N LYS A 94 17.60 -21.64 -2.81
CA LYS A 94 18.82 -22.17 -2.17
C LYS A 94 19.36 -23.42 -2.86
N LYS A 95 18.48 -24.26 -3.41
CA LYS A 95 18.89 -25.39 -4.25
C LYS A 95 19.56 -24.97 -5.57
N LYS A 96 19.20 -23.80 -6.11
CA LYS A 96 19.81 -23.23 -7.33
C LYS A 96 21.05 -22.38 -7.06
N ALA A 97 21.22 -21.85 -5.84
CA ALA A 97 22.35 -21.00 -5.45
C ALA A 97 23.50 -21.78 -4.79
N ARG A 98 23.56 -23.11 -4.95
CA ARG A 98 24.79 -23.88 -4.72
C ARG A 98 25.73 -23.63 -5.90
N LEU A 99 26.51 -22.55 -5.82
CA LEU A 99 27.82 -22.46 -6.46
C LEU A 99 28.87 -22.84 -5.43
#